data_AF-C2E7S5-F1
#
_entry.id   AF-C2E7S5-F1
#
_cell.length_a   1.000
_cell.length_b   1.000
_cell.length_c   1.000
_cell.angle_alpha   90.00
_cell.angle_beta   90.00
_cell.angle_gamma   90.00
#
_symmetry.space_group_name_H-M   'P 1'
#
loop_
_entity.id
_entity.type
_entity.pdbx_description
1 polymer ?
#
loop_
_entity_poly.entity_id
_entity_poly.type
_entity_poly.pdbx_seq_one_letter_code
_entity_poly.pdbx_strand_id
1 'polypeptide(L)'
;MIFKLFPEEGAFGIHERPIHWSWTILWYSLIPLIGGILFAYFFLYLEKIFTRVETWALPALLKATLWGIVLSVLTLVTDYALFSGEFHIVPFSKTALSYSPLFLLLIALIKTISTHAGFAMGWRGGKIFPAIFASVAVGAAISQFIPIQPAITVSLAVVASITIILEKPLLTVVLLIFLLPISLAPLIFITAYIVMLIHKFLLKKIGLKSLIY
;
A
#
# COMPACT_ATOMS: atom_id res chain seq x y z
N MET A 1 -27.40 -6.34 -20.52
CA MET A 1 -26.09 -5.96 -19.96
C MET A 1 -25.96 -6.67 -18.62
N ILE A 2 -25.09 -7.68 -18.50
CA ILE A 2 -24.91 -8.40 -17.24
C ILE A 2 -24.01 -7.55 -16.35
N PHE A 3 -24.53 -7.04 -15.23
CA PHE A 3 -23.72 -6.40 -14.20
C PHE A 3 -22.83 -7.48 -13.57
N LYS A 4 -21.53 -7.48 -13.89
CA LYS A 4 -20.54 -8.29 -13.18
C LYS A 4 -20.14 -7.53 -11.92
N LEU A 5 -20.43 -8.12 -10.75
CA LEU A 5 -20.11 -7.54 -9.44
C LEU A 5 -18.60 -7.44 -9.17
N PHE A 6 -17.78 -8.17 -9.93
CA PHE A 6 -16.33 -8.22 -9.78
C PHE A 6 -15.66 -7.70 -11.06
N PRO A 7 -14.63 -6.85 -10.95
CA PRO A 7 -13.87 -6.39 -12.10
C PRO A 7 -13.24 -7.59 -12.84
N GLU A 8 -13.31 -7.61 -14.16
CA GLU A 8 -12.78 -8.71 -14.98
C GLU A 8 -11.25 -8.83 -14.90
N GLU A 9 -10.58 -7.72 -14.60
CA GLU A 9 -9.12 -7.66 -14.43
C GLU A 9 -8.80 -7.21 -13.00
N GLY A 10 -8.32 -8.12 -12.16
CA GLY A 10 -7.73 -7.73 -10.87
C GLY A 10 -6.53 -6.82 -11.06
N ALA A 11 -6.15 -6.11 -9.99
CA ALA A 11 -5.07 -5.13 -9.96
C ALA A 11 -3.67 -5.73 -10.07
N PHE A 12 -3.45 -6.66 -11.00
CA PHE A 12 -2.17 -7.23 -11.43
C PHE A 12 -2.35 -8.08 -12.72
N GLY A 13 -3.55 -8.08 -13.35
CA GLY A 13 -3.84 -8.99 -14.47
C GLY A 13 -3.87 -10.47 -14.09
N ILE A 14 -4.11 -10.81 -12.81
CA ILE A 14 -4.01 -12.17 -12.28
C ILE A 14 -5.33 -12.95 -12.31
N HIS A 15 -6.48 -12.33 -12.61
CA HIS A 15 -7.76 -13.07 -12.59
C HIS A 15 -7.79 -14.26 -13.59
N GLU A 16 -6.93 -14.24 -14.61
CA GLU A 16 -6.80 -15.33 -15.59
C GLU A 16 -5.60 -16.26 -15.37
N ARG A 17 -4.69 -15.96 -14.43
CA ARG A 17 -3.52 -16.82 -14.18
C ARG A 17 -3.80 -17.77 -13.01
N PRO A 18 -3.74 -19.10 -13.21
CA PRO A 18 -3.98 -20.04 -12.13
C PRO A 18 -2.97 -19.84 -11.00
N ILE A 19 -3.49 -19.74 -9.77
CA ILE A 19 -2.64 -19.68 -8.57
C ILE A 19 -2.10 -21.09 -8.34
N HIS A 20 -0.78 -21.23 -8.43
CA HIS A 20 -0.11 -22.51 -8.21
C HIS A 20 0.22 -22.66 -6.73
N TRP A 21 -0.68 -23.34 -6.01
CA TRP A 21 -0.48 -23.62 -4.59
C TRP A 21 0.65 -24.63 -4.40
N SER A 22 1.58 -24.30 -3.50
CA SER A 22 2.72 -25.12 -3.13
C SER A 22 3.05 -24.88 -1.67
N TRP A 23 3.55 -25.91 -0.99
CA TRP A 23 4.05 -25.81 0.39
C TRP A 23 5.19 -24.79 0.53
N THR A 24 5.92 -24.52 -0.55
CA THR A 24 6.97 -23.48 -0.60
C THR A 24 6.42 -22.08 -0.27
N ILE A 25 5.15 -21.81 -0.58
CA ILE A 25 4.49 -20.54 -0.27
C ILE A 25 4.54 -20.26 1.23
N LEU A 26 4.33 -21.28 2.08
CA LEU A 26 4.33 -21.07 3.54
C LEU A 26 5.68 -20.52 4.01
N TRP A 27 6.78 -21.09 3.54
CA TRP A 27 8.13 -20.67 3.93
C TRP A 27 8.46 -19.26 3.43
N TYR A 28 8.20 -18.99 2.15
CA TYR A 28 8.53 -17.70 1.55
C TYR A 28 7.53 -16.59 1.90
N SER A 29 6.33 -16.91 2.40
CA SER A 29 5.29 -15.93 2.77
C SER A 29 5.70 -14.98 3.89
N LEU A 30 6.64 -15.40 4.76
CA LEU A 30 7.13 -14.58 5.84
C LEU A 30 7.84 -13.30 5.34
N ILE A 31 8.52 -13.38 4.19
CA ILE A 31 9.29 -12.25 3.63
C ILE A 31 8.36 -11.08 3.23
N PRO A 32 7.35 -11.26 2.35
CA PRO A 32 6.41 -10.18 2.02
C PRO A 32 5.51 -9.79 3.19
N LEU A 33 5.20 -10.72 4.10
CA LEU A 33 4.45 -10.40 5.32
C LEU A 33 5.22 -9.38 6.18
N ILE A 34 6.49 -9.68 6.49
CA ILE A 34 7.37 -8.80 7.25
C ILE A 34 7.59 -7.50 6.48
N GLY A 35 7.88 -7.56 5.18
CA GLY A 35 8.06 -6.38 4.33
C GLY A 35 6.85 -5.45 4.35
N GLY A 36 5.64 -6.00 4.26
CA GLY A 36 4.39 -5.23 4.38
C GLY A 36 4.20 -4.63 5.78
N ILE A 37 4.47 -5.39 6.85
CA ILE A 37 4.39 -4.87 8.22
C ILE A 37 5.38 -3.71 8.44
N LEU A 38 6.63 -3.88 8.00
CA LEU A 38 7.67 -2.84 8.10
C LEU A 38 7.27 -1.59 7.32
N PHE A 39 6.78 -1.77 6.09
CA PHE A 39 6.27 -0.66 5.29
C PHE A 39 5.08 0.04 5.96
N ALA A 40 4.16 -0.70 6.56
CA ALA A 40 3.02 -0.12 7.28
C ALA A 40 3.46 0.81 8.40
N TYR A 41 4.43 0.36 9.21
CA TYR A 41 4.96 1.17 10.30
C TYR A 41 5.78 2.35 9.80
N PHE A 42 6.53 2.19 8.72
CA PHE A 42 7.18 3.29 8.04
C PHE A 42 6.17 4.35 7.54
N PHE A 43 5.07 3.90 6.94
CA PHE A 43 3.98 4.77 6.47
C PHE A 43 3.38 5.57 7.64
N LEU A 44 2.98 4.91 8.72
CA LEU A 44 2.40 5.59 9.88
C LEU A 44 3.42 6.48 10.63
N TYR A 45 4.70 6.10 10.64
CA TYR A 45 5.76 6.94 11.19
C TYR A 45 5.90 8.25 10.41
N LEU A 46 5.85 8.19 9.08
CA LEU A 46 5.82 9.40 8.25
C LEU A 46 4.55 10.22 8.49
N GLU A 47 3.38 9.58 8.62
CA GLU A 47 2.14 10.26 9.01
C GLU A 47 2.35 11.12 10.26
N LYS A 48 2.93 10.54 11.31
CA LYS A 48 3.24 11.24 12.56
C LYS A 48 4.22 12.41 12.39
N ILE A 49 5.23 12.27 11.53
CA ILE A 49 6.18 13.36 11.27
C ILE A 49 5.45 14.53 10.60
N PHE A 50 4.64 14.27 9.58
CA PHE A 50 3.98 15.30 8.80
C PHE A 50 2.80 15.96 9.53
N THR A 51 2.11 15.26 10.43
CA THR A 51 1.09 15.89 11.30
C THR A 51 1.72 16.95 12.22
N ARG A 52 3.01 16.85 12.58
CA ARG A 52 3.71 17.93 13.29
C ARG A 52 3.93 19.15 12.41
N VAL A 53 4.17 18.95 11.11
CA VAL A 53 4.37 20.03 10.11
C VAL A 53 3.05 20.77 9.82
N GLU A 54 1.90 20.08 9.95
CA GLU A 54 0.57 20.68 9.79
C GLU A 54 0.37 21.93 10.68
N THR A 55 1.03 21.97 11.84
CA THR A 55 0.99 23.07 12.81
C THR A 55 1.59 24.39 12.31
N TRP A 56 2.26 24.40 11.14
CA TRP A 56 2.77 25.63 10.55
C TRP A 56 1.64 26.62 10.25
N ALA A 57 1.76 27.83 10.80
CA ALA A 57 0.78 28.91 10.72
C ALA A 57 0.81 29.63 9.35
N LEU A 58 0.83 28.87 8.25
CA LEU A 58 0.70 29.42 6.90
C LEU A 58 -0.79 29.54 6.50
N PRO A 59 -1.20 30.60 5.79
CA PRO A 59 -2.54 30.69 5.23
C PRO A 59 -2.86 29.51 4.32
N ALA A 60 -4.12 29.03 4.34
CA ALA A 60 -4.54 27.85 3.59
C ALA A 60 -4.26 27.97 2.08
N LEU A 61 -4.49 29.15 1.50
CA LEU A 61 -4.20 29.41 0.08
C LEU A 61 -2.72 29.22 -0.25
N LEU A 62 -1.81 29.69 0.62
CA LEU A 62 -0.38 29.54 0.41
C LEU A 62 0.05 28.08 0.52
N LYS A 63 -0.47 27.33 1.49
CA LYS A 63 -0.20 25.89 1.61
C LYS A 63 -0.66 25.13 0.35
N ALA A 64 -1.87 25.41 -0.12
CA ALA A 64 -2.41 24.78 -1.33
C ALA A 64 -1.57 25.11 -2.58
N THR A 65 -1.17 26.38 -2.75
CA THR A 65 -0.33 26.79 -3.88
C THR A 65 1.04 26.13 -3.85
N LEU A 66 1.73 26.14 -2.71
CA LEU A 66 3.04 25.49 -2.57
C LEU A 66 2.95 23.99 -2.84
N TRP A 67 1.92 23.33 -2.30
CA TRP A 67 1.71 21.91 -2.56
C TRP A 67 1.38 21.62 -4.03
N GLY A 68 0.57 22.46 -4.67
CA GLY A 68 0.28 22.36 -6.10
C GLY A 68 1.55 22.50 -6.97
N ILE A 69 2.46 23.41 -6.62
CA ILE A 69 3.76 23.55 -7.30
C ILE A 69 4.60 22.29 -7.12
N VAL A 70 4.72 21.79 -5.87
CA VAL A 70 5.48 20.57 -5.57
C VAL A 70 4.92 19.37 -6.34
N LEU A 71 3.60 19.18 -6.32
CA LEU A 71 2.94 18.13 -7.09
C LEU A 71 3.21 18.27 -8.60
N SER A 72 3.12 19.48 -9.14
CA SER A 72 3.37 19.73 -10.56
C SER A 72 4.80 19.37 -10.95
N VAL A 73 5.78 19.67 -10.10
CA VAL A 73 7.19 19.29 -10.33
C VAL A 73 7.35 17.78 -10.24
N LEU A 74 6.72 17.11 -9.27
CA LEU A 74 6.79 15.65 -9.16
C LEU A 74 6.21 14.94 -10.38
N THR A 75 5.15 15.48 -11.00
CA THR A 75 4.57 14.91 -12.21
C THR A 75 5.45 15.02 -13.44
N LEU A 76 6.39 15.98 -13.49
CA LEU A 76 7.37 16.03 -14.58
C LEU A 76 8.34 14.84 -14.53
N VAL A 77 8.49 14.20 -13.36
CA VAL A 77 9.33 13.00 -13.18
C VAL A 77 8.49 11.72 -13.35
N THR A 78 7.29 11.67 -12.75
CA THR A 78 6.41 10.51 -12.83
C THR A 78 4.96 10.86 -12.51
N ASP A 79 4.03 10.38 -13.35
CA ASP A 79 2.59 10.53 -13.12
C ASP A 79 2.09 9.74 -11.90
N TYR A 80 2.87 8.76 -11.42
CA TYR A 80 2.55 8.00 -10.20
C TYR A 80 2.57 8.86 -8.94
N ALA A 81 3.13 10.08 -8.96
CA ALA A 81 3.08 11.01 -7.84
C ALA A 81 1.69 11.61 -7.61
N LEU A 82 0.79 11.58 -8.60
CA LEU A 82 -0.52 12.24 -8.53
C LEU A 82 -1.47 11.65 -7.47
N PHE A 83 -2.24 12.56 -6.88
CA PHE A 83 -3.15 12.45 -5.74
C PHE A 83 -3.35 11.04 -5.13
N SER A 84 -4.44 10.34 -5.46
CA SER A 84 -4.78 9.09 -4.74
C SER A 84 -4.03 7.87 -5.25
N GLY A 85 -3.56 7.91 -6.51
CA GLY A 85 -3.08 6.72 -7.23
C GLY A 85 -4.17 5.70 -7.57
N GLU A 86 -5.44 5.93 -7.22
CA GLU A 86 -6.57 4.99 -7.38
C GLU A 86 -6.67 4.45 -8.82
N PHE A 87 -6.77 5.36 -9.80
CA PHE A 87 -6.84 4.99 -11.22
C PHE A 87 -5.54 4.38 -11.76
N HIS A 88 -4.44 4.48 -11.01
CA HIS A 88 -3.14 3.96 -11.41
C HIS A 88 -2.81 2.61 -10.78
N ILE A 89 -3.51 2.15 -9.73
CA ILE A 89 -3.19 0.87 -9.06
C ILE A 89 -3.26 -0.31 -10.06
N VAL A 90 -4.35 -0.42 -10.82
CA VAL A 90 -4.53 -1.51 -11.80
C VAL A 90 -3.57 -1.38 -12.99
N PRO A 91 -3.38 -0.22 -13.64
CA PRO A 91 -2.37 -0.08 -14.71
C PRO A 91 -0.93 -0.30 -14.24
N PHE A 92 -0.57 0.25 -13.07
CA PHE A 92 0.78 0.14 -12.50
C PHE A 92 1.12 -1.31 -12.18
N SER A 93 0.22 -2.02 -11.53
CA SER A 93 0.45 -3.42 -11.16
C SER A 93 0.69 -4.36 -12.36
N LYS A 94 0.08 -4.09 -13.52
CA LYS A 94 0.32 -4.85 -14.76
C LYS A 94 1.75 -4.67 -15.29
N THR A 95 2.36 -3.52 -15.02
CA THR A 95 3.72 -3.18 -15.49
C THR A 95 4.75 -3.16 -14.37
N ALA A 96 4.35 -3.31 -13.10
CA ALA A 96 5.23 -3.15 -11.94
C ALA A 96 6.49 -4.02 -12.03
N LEU A 97 6.36 -5.25 -12.53
CA LEU A 97 7.47 -6.20 -12.65
C LEU A 97 8.45 -5.88 -13.78
N SER A 98 8.13 -4.95 -14.69
CA SER A 98 9.08 -4.47 -15.70
C SER A 98 10.02 -3.39 -15.15
N TYR A 99 9.73 -2.84 -13.98
CA TYR A 99 10.59 -1.86 -13.32
C TYR A 99 11.59 -2.54 -12.37
N SER A 100 12.72 -1.89 -12.15
CA SER A 100 13.71 -2.35 -11.17
C SER A 100 13.15 -2.29 -9.74
N PRO A 101 13.59 -3.16 -8.82
CA PRO A 101 13.15 -3.12 -7.43
C PRO A 101 13.45 -1.77 -6.76
N LEU A 102 14.59 -1.16 -7.07
CA LEU A 102 14.96 0.15 -6.55
C LEU A 102 13.96 1.24 -6.99
N PHE A 103 13.57 1.25 -8.26
CA PHE A 103 12.57 2.19 -8.77
C PHE A 103 11.23 2.02 -8.06
N LEU A 104 10.78 0.77 -7.87
CA LEU A 104 9.53 0.47 -7.17
C LEU A 104 9.55 0.99 -5.72
N LEU A 105 10.65 0.80 -5.00
CA LEU A 105 10.81 1.31 -3.63
C LEU A 105 10.86 2.85 -3.59
N LEU A 106 11.51 3.49 -4.57
CA LEU A 106 11.51 4.95 -4.69
C LEU A 106 10.10 5.51 -4.96
N ILE A 107 9.33 4.87 -5.83
CA ILE A 107 7.94 5.25 -6.11
C ILE A 107 7.07 5.06 -4.87
N ALA A 108 7.23 3.97 -4.12
CA ALA A 108 6.53 3.77 -2.85
C ALA A 108 6.83 4.90 -1.87
N LEU A 109 8.11 5.26 -1.73
CA LEU A 109 8.57 6.36 -0.89
C LEU A 109 7.97 7.72 -1.31
N ILE A 110 8.08 8.07 -2.59
CA ILE A 110 7.51 9.30 -3.15
C ILE A 110 6.02 9.36 -2.87
N LYS A 111 5.29 8.26 -3.07
CA LYS A 111 3.85 8.20 -2.84
C LYS A 111 3.48 8.43 -1.38
N THR A 112 4.18 7.78 -0.46
CA THR A 112 3.97 7.94 0.98
C THR A 112 4.28 9.36 1.43
N ILE A 113 5.44 9.90 1.07
CA ILE A 113 5.82 11.29 1.40
C ILE A 113 4.80 12.26 0.82
N SER A 114 4.43 12.10 -0.45
CA SER A 114 3.50 13.03 -1.10
C SER A 114 2.12 13.00 -0.46
N THR A 115 1.65 11.84 -0.02
CA THR A 115 0.37 11.70 0.68
C THR A 115 0.37 12.50 1.98
N HIS A 116 1.37 12.28 2.83
CA HIS A 116 1.42 12.92 4.14
C HIS A 116 1.80 14.40 4.07
N ALA A 117 2.72 14.78 3.16
CA ALA A 117 3.02 16.17 2.87
C ALA A 117 1.79 16.91 2.37
N GLY A 118 1.00 16.31 1.46
CA GLY A 118 -0.25 16.88 0.99
C GLY A 118 -1.23 17.15 2.12
N PHE A 119 -1.41 16.20 3.05
CA PHE A 119 -2.27 16.40 4.22
C PHE A 119 -1.76 17.52 5.13
N ALA A 120 -0.46 17.58 5.41
CA ALA A 120 0.15 18.66 6.19
C ALA A 120 -0.04 20.05 5.54
N MET A 121 -0.11 20.08 4.21
CA MET A 121 -0.38 21.27 3.41
C MET A 121 -1.88 21.56 3.21
N GLY A 122 -2.76 20.86 3.94
CA GLY A 122 -4.20 21.11 3.96
C GLY A 122 -4.97 20.47 2.79
N TRP A 123 -4.33 19.59 2.00
CA TRP A 123 -5.02 18.84 0.97
C TRP A 123 -5.98 17.82 1.60
N ARG A 124 -7.25 17.84 1.17
CA ARG A 124 -8.28 16.94 1.72
C ARG A 124 -8.33 15.64 0.93
N GLY A 125 -8.21 14.51 1.62
CA GLY A 125 -8.23 13.19 1.01
C GLY A 125 -8.05 12.06 2.03
N GLY A 126 -8.16 10.82 1.57
CA GLY A 126 -7.91 9.63 2.39
C GLY A 126 -6.58 8.96 2.07
N LYS A 127 -6.01 8.24 3.05
CA LYS A 127 -4.73 7.52 2.90
C LYS A 127 -4.84 6.13 2.27
N ILE A 128 -6.06 5.61 2.06
CA ILE A 128 -6.31 4.23 1.64
C ILE A 128 -5.65 3.90 0.28
N PHE A 129 -6.01 4.62 -0.79
CA PHE A 129 -5.49 4.31 -2.13
C PHE A 129 -3.99 4.57 -2.28
N PRO A 130 -3.41 5.68 -1.76
CA PRO A 130 -1.97 5.87 -1.81
C PRO A 130 -1.21 4.79 -1.04
N ALA A 131 -1.72 4.35 0.11
CA ALA A 131 -1.14 3.25 0.88
C ALA A 131 -1.18 1.93 0.10
N ILE A 132 -2.29 1.62 -0.58
CA ILE A 132 -2.39 0.43 -1.43
C ILE A 132 -1.37 0.50 -2.56
N PHE A 133 -1.33 1.62 -3.29
CA PHE A 133 -0.41 1.81 -4.41
C PHE A 133 1.06 1.62 -3.97
N ALA A 134 1.45 2.26 -2.87
CA ALA A 134 2.81 2.13 -2.35
C ALA A 134 3.10 0.69 -1.87
N SER A 135 2.13 0.03 -1.24
CA SER A 135 2.26 -1.38 -0.83
C SER A 135 2.38 -2.33 -2.02
N VAL A 136 1.69 -2.04 -3.13
CA VAL A 136 1.79 -2.77 -4.41
C VAL A 136 3.21 -2.66 -4.94
N ALA A 137 3.80 -1.46 -4.93
CA ALA A 137 5.18 -1.24 -5.36
C ALA A 137 6.19 -1.98 -4.47
N VAL A 138 6.02 -1.93 -3.13
CA VAL A 138 6.87 -2.68 -2.18
C VAL A 138 6.76 -4.19 -2.41
N GLY A 139 5.54 -4.72 -2.53
CA GLY A 139 5.32 -6.14 -2.80
C GLY A 139 5.89 -6.59 -4.14
N ALA A 140 5.79 -5.75 -5.17
CA ALA A 140 6.37 -6.00 -6.48
C ALA A 140 7.90 -5.96 -6.47
N ALA A 141 8.53 -5.14 -5.61
CA ALA A 141 9.97 -5.16 -5.43
C ALA A 141 10.43 -6.46 -4.74
N ILE A 142 9.70 -6.90 -3.70
CA ILE A 142 10.01 -8.15 -2.97
C ILE A 142 9.84 -9.36 -3.88
N SER A 143 8.81 -9.38 -4.76
CA SER A 143 8.51 -10.52 -5.61
C SER A 143 9.61 -10.86 -6.62
N GLN A 144 10.50 -9.91 -6.94
CA GLN A 144 11.63 -10.13 -7.82
C GLN A 144 12.75 -10.94 -7.17
N PHE A 145 12.72 -11.14 -5.84
CA PHE A 145 13.78 -11.83 -5.08
C PHE A 145 13.32 -13.15 -4.45
N ILE A 146 12.07 -13.57 -4.64
CA ILE A 146 11.53 -14.79 -4.01
C ILE A 146 10.88 -15.73 -5.04
N PRO A 147 11.01 -17.06 -4.88
CA PRO A 147 10.56 -18.03 -5.88
C PRO A 147 9.08 -18.42 -5.72
N ILE A 148 8.20 -17.45 -5.47
CA ILE A 148 6.74 -17.65 -5.42
C ILE A 148 6.06 -16.66 -6.35
N GLN A 149 4.82 -16.96 -6.77
CA GLN A 149 4.10 -16.13 -7.73
C GLN A 149 3.99 -14.68 -7.24
N PRO A 150 4.34 -13.67 -8.06
CA PRO A 150 4.24 -12.25 -7.68
C PRO A 150 2.87 -11.84 -7.16
N ALA A 151 1.81 -12.45 -7.71
CA ALA A 151 0.44 -12.37 -7.24
C ALA A 151 0.28 -12.56 -5.72
N ILE A 152 0.88 -13.63 -5.21
CA ILE A 152 0.82 -14.02 -3.80
C ILE A 152 1.68 -13.07 -2.98
N THR A 153 2.91 -12.80 -3.45
CA THR A 153 3.85 -11.91 -2.78
C THR A 153 3.27 -10.52 -2.56
N VAL A 154 2.71 -9.91 -3.61
CA VAL A 154 2.16 -8.57 -3.49
C VAL A 154 0.89 -8.57 -2.66
N SER A 155 0.02 -9.57 -2.82
CA SER A 155 -1.19 -9.69 -2.00
C SER A 155 -0.85 -9.76 -0.51
N LEU A 156 0.16 -10.55 -0.13
CA LEU A 156 0.62 -10.63 1.26
C LEU A 156 1.12 -9.27 1.76
N ALA A 157 1.98 -8.60 0.98
CA ALA A 157 2.53 -7.29 1.35
C ALA A 157 1.43 -6.22 1.49
N VAL A 158 0.49 -6.17 0.56
CA VAL A 158 -0.64 -5.22 0.56
C VAL A 158 -1.58 -5.50 1.73
N VAL A 159 -2.02 -6.74 1.93
CA VAL A 159 -2.94 -7.10 3.03
C VAL A 159 -2.28 -6.78 4.37
N ALA A 160 -1.00 -7.12 4.54
CA ALA A 160 -0.27 -6.82 5.76
C ALA A 160 -0.18 -5.32 6.03
N SER A 161 0.18 -4.54 5.01
CA SER A 161 0.34 -3.09 5.12
C SER A 161 -0.98 -2.40 5.47
N ILE A 162 -2.02 -2.69 4.71
CA ILE A 162 -3.33 -2.03 4.84
C ILE A 162 -4.03 -2.43 6.14
N THR A 163 -3.87 -3.68 6.60
CA THR A 163 -4.43 -4.12 7.89
C THR A 163 -3.91 -3.26 9.04
N ILE A 164 -2.61 -2.95 9.05
CA ILE A 164 -2.00 -2.08 10.06
C ILE A 164 -2.37 -0.62 9.85
N ILE A 165 -2.26 -0.10 8.62
CA ILE A 165 -2.50 1.33 8.34
C ILE A 165 -3.96 1.73 8.66
N LEU A 166 -4.92 0.83 8.43
CA LEU A 166 -6.34 1.11 8.69
C LEU A 166 -6.81 0.70 10.08
N GLU A 167 -6.06 -0.17 10.78
CA GLU A 167 -6.44 -0.82 12.04
C GLU A 167 -7.81 -1.52 12.04
N LYS A 168 -8.38 -1.76 10.85
CA LYS A 168 -9.71 -2.31 10.64
C LYS A 168 -9.59 -3.53 9.71
N PRO A 169 -9.46 -4.76 10.26
CA PRO A 169 -9.18 -5.94 9.45
C PRO A 169 -10.37 -6.29 8.55
N LEU A 170 -11.61 -6.15 9.03
CA LEU A 170 -12.81 -6.35 8.20
C LEU A 170 -12.88 -5.39 7.01
N LEU A 171 -12.62 -4.10 7.24
CA LEU A 171 -12.57 -3.11 6.15
C LEU A 171 -11.48 -3.45 5.15
N THR A 172 -10.31 -3.87 5.63
CA THR A 172 -9.18 -4.28 4.78
C THR A 172 -9.55 -5.46 3.88
N VAL A 173 -10.17 -6.49 4.44
CA VAL A 173 -10.59 -7.67 3.68
C VAL A 173 -11.64 -7.30 2.63
N VAL A 174 -12.69 -6.57 3.00
CA VAL A 174 -13.74 -6.15 2.08
C VAL A 174 -13.15 -5.36 0.92
N LEU A 175 -12.29 -4.38 1.22
CA LEU A 175 -11.64 -3.54 0.21
C LEU A 175 -10.76 -4.37 -0.73
N LEU A 176 -9.89 -5.21 -0.19
CA LEU A 176 -8.87 -5.91 -0.96
C LEU A 176 -9.43 -7.09 -1.75
N ILE A 177 -10.56 -7.67 -1.37
CA ILE A 177 -11.25 -8.68 -2.19
C ILE A 177 -11.69 -8.11 -3.55
N PHE A 178 -12.05 -6.82 -3.62
CA PHE A 178 -12.41 -6.18 -4.90
C PHE A 178 -11.20 -5.85 -5.77
N LEU A 179 -10.01 -5.74 -5.16
CA LEU A 179 -8.80 -5.30 -5.84
C LEU A 179 -7.88 -6.46 -6.23
N LEU A 180 -7.79 -7.47 -5.37
CA LEU A 180 -6.93 -8.64 -5.52
C LEU A 180 -7.71 -9.82 -6.12
N PRO A 181 -7.02 -10.84 -6.66
CA PRO A 181 -7.67 -12.05 -7.16
C PRO A 181 -8.57 -12.72 -6.12
N ILE A 182 -9.82 -12.99 -6.50
CA ILE A 182 -10.77 -13.69 -5.63
C ILE A 182 -10.27 -15.09 -5.20
N SER A 183 -9.45 -15.74 -6.03
CA SER A 183 -8.78 -17.00 -5.71
C SER A 183 -7.83 -16.91 -4.52
N LEU A 184 -7.38 -15.70 -4.15
CA LEU A 184 -6.56 -15.43 -2.97
C LEU A 184 -7.38 -15.03 -1.74
N ALA A 185 -8.72 -15.07 -1.81
CA ALA A 185 -9.57 -14.69 -0.67
C ALA A 185 -9.18 -15.37 0.64
N PRO A 186 -8.97 -16.71 0.72
CA PRO A 186 -8.53 -17.36 1.97
C PRO A 186 -7.24 -16.76 2.53
N LEU A 187 -6.28 -16.46 1.65
CA LEU A 187 -5.01 -15.83 2.03
C LEU A 187 -5.23 -14.41 2.56
N ILE A 188 -6.12 -13.62 1.94
CA ILE A 188 -6.48 -12.27 2.40
C ILE A 188 -7.05 -12.31 3.82
N PHE A 189 -8.03 -13.19 4.07
CA PHE A 189 -8.65 -13.34 5.40
C PHE A 189 -7.63 -13.75 6.47
N ILE A 190 -6.86 -14.80 6.20
CA ILE A 190 -5.87 -15.35 7.16
C ILE A 190 -4.79 -14.31 7.45
N THR A 191 -4.26 -13.65 6.41
CA THR A 191 -3.21 -12.64 6.57
C THR A 191 -3.70 -11.45 7.37
N ALA A 192 -4.88 -10.90 7.06
CA ALA A 192 -5.44 -9.77 7.80
C ALA A 192 -5.66 -10.13 9.28
N TYR A 193 -6.13 -11.33 9.58
CA TYR A 193 -6.30 -11.80 10.96
C TYR A 193 -4.96 -11.91 11.70
N ILE A 194 -3.98 -12.63 11.13
CA ILE A 194 -2.66 -12.83 11.73
C ILE A 194 -1.95 -11.50 11.94
N VAL A 195 -1.94 -10.63 10.94
CA VAL A 195 -1.27 -9.32 11.02
C VAL A 195 -1.92 -8.45 12.09
N MET A 196 -3.25 -8.47 12.23
CA MET A 196 -3.93 -7.75 13.29
C MET A 196 -3.55 -8.27 14.69
N LEU A 197 -3.38 -9.59 14.86
CA LEU A 197 -2.90 -10.16 16.12
C LEU A 197 -1.46 -9.71 16.42
N ILE A 198 -0.57 -9.79 15.43
CA ILE A 198 0.82 -9.32 15.54
C ILE A 198 0.83 -7.83 15.91
N HIS A 199 0.07 -7.00 15.21
CA HIS A 199 0.00 -5.57 15.44
C HIS A 199 -0.43 -5.24 16.87
N LYS A 200 -1.51 -5.86 17.36
CA LYS A 200 -1.97 -5.71 18.75
C LYS A 200 -0.91 -6.13 19.77
N PHE A 201 -0.21 -7.23 19.50
CA PHE A 201 0.88 -7.70 20.34
C PHE A 201 2.05 -6.71 20.38
N LEU A 202 2.49 -6.20 19.22
CA LEU A 202 3.57 -5.21 19.11
C LEU A 202 3.21 -3.90 19.84
N LEU A 203 1.98 -3.40 19.68
CA LEU A 203 1.52 -2.21 20.40
C LEU A 203 1.54 -2.39 21.92
N LYS A 204 1.12 -3.57 22.42
CA LYS A 204 1.04 -3.84 23.87
C LYS A 204 2.40 -4.08 24.50
N LYS A 205 3.30 -4.82 23.83
CA LYS A 205 4.53 -5.32 24.44
C LYS A 205 5.76 -4.45 24.16
N ILE A 206 5.82 -3.82 23.00
CA ILE A 206 7.00 -3.03 22.56
C ILE A 206 6.78 -1.54 22.81
N GLY A 207 5.57 -1.11 23.19
CA GLY A 207 5.27 0.30 23.41
C GLY A 207 5.28 1.13 22.12
N LEU A 208 5.11 0.47 20.97
CA LEU A 208 5.19 1.07 19.63
C LEU A 208 4.17 2.21 19.40
N LYS A 209 3.17 2.34 20.29
CA LYS A 209 2.25 3.47 20.31
C LYS A 209 2.99 4.80 20.28
N SER A 210 4.02 5.01 21.11
CA SER A 210 4.72 6.30 21.17
C SER A 210 5.57 6.60 19.93
N LEU A 211 5.89 5.59 19.11
CA LEU A 211 6.62 5.77 17.86
C LEU A 211 5.71 6.21 16.71
N ILE A 212 4.43 5.83 16.76
CA ILE A 212 3.50 5.92 15.62
C ILE A 212 2.31 6.87 15.89
N TYR A 213 1.84 6.92 17.13
CA TYR A 213 0.83 7.85 17.65
C TYR A 213 1.53 8.92 18.49
#